data_AF-A0A4C1VA39-F1
#
_entry.id   AF-A0A4C1VA39-F1
#
_cell.length_a   1.000
_cell.length_b   1.000
_cell.length_c   1.000
_cell.angle_alpha   90.00
_cell.angle_beta   90.00
_cell.angle_gamma   90.00
#
_symmetry.space_group_name_H-M   'P 1'
#
loop_
_entity.id
_entity.type
_entity.pdbx_description
1 polymer ?
#
loop_
_entity_poly.entity_id
_entity_poly.type
_entity_poly.pdbx_seq_one_letter_code
_entity_poly.pdbx_strand_id
1 'polypeptide(L)'
;MVINTAKCVFGAAEVTFLGYRISSKGTIPLPEKVEAIRTFPVPKTIRELRRFLGMINFYRRFIPNAAHYQAPLNALLTGSAKGSHPVDITGELSQAFEACKEGLCQAALLAHPKCNASWRW
;
A
#
# COMPACT_ATOMS: atom_id res chain seq x y z
N MET A 1 13.33 -31.06 4.85
CA MET A 1 13.27 -29.57 4.84
C MET A 1 14.62 -29.05 5.30
N VAL A 2 15.32 -28.24 4.52
CA VAL A 2 16.63 -27.67 4.89
C VAL A 2 16.49 -26.15 4.98
N ILE A 3 17.07 -25.54 6.02
CA ILE A 3 16.94 -24.11 6.31
C ILE A 3 18.17 -23.38 5.76
N ASN A 4 17.97 -22.27 5.05
CA ASN A 4 19.06 -21.38 4.65
C ASN A 4 19.43 -20.47 5.82
N THR A 5 20.46 -20.85 6.57
CA THR A 5 20.93 -20.13 7.76
C THR A 5 21.31 -18.68 7.48
N ALA A 6 21.81 -18.37 6.28
CA ALA A 6 22.18 -17.00 5.89
C ALA A 6 20.97 -16.06 5.73
N LYS A 7 19.76 -16.60 5.59
CA LYS A 7 18.51 -15.83 5.49
C LYS A 7 17.70 -15.84 6.79
N CYS A 8 18.16 -16.56 7.81
CA CYS A 8 17.45 -16.69 9.07
C CYS A 8 17.89 -15.61 10.06
N VAL A 9 16.92 -15.02 10.72
CA VAL A 9 17.13 -14.08 11.82
C VAL A 9 16.44 -14.66 13.05
N PHE A 10 17.19 -14.87 14.13
CA PHE A 10 16.70 -15.46 15.37
C PHE A 10 16.86 -14.48 16.53
N GLY A 11 15.89 -14.45 17.46
CA GLY A 11 15.97 -13.66 18.69
C GLY A 11 16.01 -12.13 18.50
N ALA A 12 15.71 -11.62 17.30
CA ALA A 12 15.72 -10.18 17.03
C ALA A 12 14.44 -9.50 17.54
N ALA A 13 14.58 -8.28 18.05
CA ALA A 13 13.45 -7.45 18.49
C ALA A 13 12.57 -6.98 17.32
N GLU A 14 13.16 -6.88 16.13
CA GLU A 14 12.49 -6.51 14.88
C GLU A 14 12.98 -7.40 13.74
N VAL A 15 12.06 -7.77 12.84
CA VAL A 15 12.38 -8.58 11.65
C VAL A 15 11.71 -7.97 10.42
N THR A 16 12.43 -7.98 9.31
CA THR A 16 11.88 -7.61 8.01
C THR A 16 11.29 -8.83 7.32
N PHE A 17 10.00 -8.78 6.99
CA PHE A 17 9.30 -9.88 6.34
C PHE A 17 8.21 -9.38 5.39
N LEU A 18 8.17 -9.91 4.16
CA LEU A 18 7.16 -9.60 3.13
C LEU A 18 6.91 -8.10 2.87
N GLY A 19 7.95 -7.27 2.94
CA GLY A 19 7.81 -5.82 2.74
C GLY A 19 7.37 -5.03 3.97
N TYR A 20 7.33 -5.69 5.14
CA TYR A 20 7.04 -5.08 6.43
C TYR A 20 8.21 -5.20 7.39
N ARG A 21 8.30 -4.24 8.30
CA ARG A 21 9.06 -4.36 9.55
C ARG A 21 8.10 -4.77 10.66
N ILE A 22 8.35 -5.92 11.26
CA ILE A 22 7.52 -6.51 12.31
C ILE A 22 8.27 -6.37 13.63
N SER A 23 7.63 -5.78 14.62
CA SER A 23 8.13 -5.67 15.99
C SER A 23 7.07 -6.09 17.00
N SER A 24 7.42 -6.11 18.28
CA SER A 24 6.48 -6.40 19.37
C SER A 24 5.30 -5.43 19.42
N LYS A 25 5.48 -4.19 18.97
CA LYS A 25 4.45 -3.14 18.98
C LYS A 25 3.45 -3.30 17.83
N GLY A 26 3.88 -3.88 16.71
CA GLY A 26 3.03 -4.00 15.53
C GLY A 26 3.82 -4.21 14.25
N THR A 27 3.20 -3.82 13.14
CA THR A 27 3.76 -3.90 11.80
C THR A 27 3.79 -2.52 11.16
N ILE A 28 4.85 -2.24 10.41
CA ILE A 28 5.02 -0.99 9.67
C ILE A 28 5.50 -1.34 8.25
N PRO A 29 5.03 -0.65 7.19
CA PRO A 29 5.62 -0.76 5.86
C PRO A 29 7.12 -0.42 5.91
N LEU A 30 7.93 -1.08 5.08
CA LEU A 30 9.33 -0.69 4.95
C LEU A 30 9.45 0.71 4.34
N PRO A 31 10.38 1.55 4.82
CA PRO A 31 10.56 2.91 4.32
C PRO A 31 10.86 2.92 2.81
N GLU A 32 11.64 1.95 2.31
CA GLU A 32 11.92 1.80 0.88
C GLU A 32 10.65 1.62 0.03
N LYS A 33 9.64 0.92 0.56
CA LYS A 33 8.38 0.69 -0.14
C LYS A 33 7.48 1.92 -0.10
N VAL A 34 7.52 2.67 0.99
CA VAL A 34 6.84 3.97 1.10
C VAL A 34 7.46 4.97 0.13
N GLU A 35 8.80 5.05 0.09
CA GLU A 35 9.53 5.98 -0.78
C GLU A 35 9.29 5.66 -2.27
N ALA A 36 9.25 4.38 -2.64
CA ALA A 36 8.92 3.95 -4.00
C ALA A 36 7.50 4.36 -4.44
N ILE A 37 6.55 4.45 -3.50
CA ILE A 37 5.18 4.90 -3.79
C ILE A 37 5.10 6.42 -3.83
N ARG A 38 5.82 7.10 -2.93
CA ARG A 38 5.94 8.57 -2.91
C ARG A 38 6.52 9.11 -4.21
N THR A 39 7.62 8.52 -4.66
CA THR A 39 8.33 8.88 -5.90
C THR A 39 7.69 8.32 -7.17
N PHE A 40 6.58 7.57 -7.05
CA PHE A 40 5.92 6.99 -8.21
C PHE A 40 5.44 8.11 -9.16
N PRO A 41 5.81 8.07 -10.45
CA PRO A 41 5.43 9.10 -11.40
C PRO A 41 3.91 9.10 -11.62
N VAL A 42 3.36 10.23 -12.03
CA VAL A 42 1.94 10.31 -12.40
C VAL A 42 1.69 9.34 -13.56
N PRO A 43 0.83 8.32 -13.39
CA PRO A 43 0.63 7.31 -14.41
C PRO A 43 -0.06 7.92 -15.62
N LYS A 44 0.54 7.74 -16.80
CA LYS A 44 0.03 8.25 -18.09
C LYS A 44 -0.79 7.21 -18.84
N THR A 45 -0.70 5.96 -18.41
CA THR A 45 -1.41 4.83 -19.03
C THR A 45 -2.21 4.04 -18.00
N ILE A 46 -3.26 3.37 -18.46
CA ILE A 46 -4.08 2.49 -17.61
C ILE A 46 -3.26 1.36 -16.98
N ARG A 47 -2.22 0.89 -17.68
CA ARG A 47 -1.31 -0.13 -17.16
C ARG A 47 -0.54 0.37 -15.95
N GLU A 48 -0.02 1.60 -16.03
CA GLU A 48 0.68 2.25 -14.91
C GLU A 48 -0.27 2.55 -13.76
N LEU A 49 -1.49 3.00 -14.06
CA LEU A 49 -2.52 3.25 -13.05
C LEU A 49 -2.90 1.97 -12.30
N ARG A 50 -3.12 0.86 -13.02
CA ARG A 50 -3.41 -0.44 -12.41
C ARG A 50 -2.25 -0.95 -11.56
N ARG A 51 -1.00 -0.71 -12.01
CA ARG A 51 0.20 -1.04 -11.22
C ARG A 51 0.25 -0.22 -9.93
N PHE A 52 -0.01 1.08 -10.00
CA PHE A 52 -0.07 1.96 -8.83
C PHE A 52 -1.14 1.52 -7.84
N LEU A 53 -2.38 1.32 -8.31
CA LEU A 53 -3.49 0.88 -7.46
C LEU A 53 -3.23 -0.50 -6.84
N GLY A 54 -2.59 -1.42 -7.57
CA GLY A 54 -2.16 -2.70 -7.01
C GLY A 54 -1.19 -2.54 -5.84
N MET A 55 -0.23 -1.62 -5.93
CA MET A 55 0.71 -1.32 -4.85
C MET A 55 0.02 -0.68 -3.64
N ILE A 56 -0.85 0.30 -3.87
CA ILE A 56 -1.62 0.94 -2.80
C ILE A 56 -2.54 -0.08 -2.12
N ASN A 57 -3.19 -0.96 -2.87
CA ASN A 57 -4.10 -1.98 -2.34
C ASN A 57 -3.38 -2.96 -1.40
N PHE A 58 -2.11 -3.27 -1.65
CA PHE A 58 -1.28 -4.08 -0.75
C PHE A 58 -1.08 -3.41 0.62
N TYR A 59 -1.00 -2.08 0.67
CA TYR A 59 -0.85 -1.31 1.91
C TYR A 59 -2.14 -0.67 2.43
N ARG A 60 -3.31 -0.98 1.83
CA ARG A 60 -4.60 -0.34 2.16
C ARG A 60 -4.94 -0.36 3.65
N ARG A 61 -4.50 -1.37 4.40
CA ARG A 61 -4.73 -1.51 5.84
C ARG A 61 -4.09 -0.40 6.68
N PHE A 62 -3.06 0.25 6.15
CA PHE A 62 -2.35 1.35 6.80
C PHE A 62 -2.93 2.73 6.43
N ILE A 63 -3.80 2.78 5.43
CA ILE A 63 -4.37 4.01 4.89
C ILE A 63 -5.83 4.10 5.34
N PRO A 64 -6.19 5.03 6.23
CA PRO A 64 -7.59 5.23 6.60
C PRO A 64 -8.39 5.66 5.36
N ASN A 65 -9.60 5.12 5.21
CA ASN A 65 -10.50 5.44 4.08
C ASN A 65 -9.85 5.24 2.68
N ALA A 66 -8.91 4.29 2.54
CA ALA A 66 -8.22 4.03 1.28
C ALA A 66 -9.16 3.84 0.07
N ALA A 67 -10.32 3.22 0.29
CA ALA A 67 -11.33 3.01 -0.75
C ALA A 67 -11.92 4.32 -1.29
N HIS A 68 -12.11 5.33 -0.44
CA HIS A 68 -12.63 6.64 -0.84
C HIS A 68 -11.66 7.35 -1.78
N TYR A 69 -10.37 7.35 -1.45
CA TYR A 69 -9.34 7.96 -2.30
C TYR A 69 -9.10 7.18 -3.60
N GLN A 70 -9.27 5.85 -3.57
CA GLN A 70 -9.10 5.01 -4.75
C GLN A 70 -10.33 4.97 -5.67
N ALA A 71 -11.53 5.30 -5.17
CA ALA A 71 -12.77 5.28 -5.95
C ALA A 71 -12.68 6.05 -7.29
N PRO A 72 -12.23 7.33 -7.31
CA PRO A 72 -12.13 8.07 -8.56
C PRO A 72 -11.09 7.47 -9.52
N LEU A 73 -10.00 6.89 -9.00
CA LEU A 73 -8.98 6.21 -9.81
C LEU A 73 -9.46 4.87 -10.37
N ASN A 74 -10.27 4.13 -9.60
CA ASN A 74 -10.86 2.86 -10.04
C ASN A 74 -11.96 3.06 -11.11
N ALA A 75 -12.69 4.19 -11.07
CA ALA A 75 -13.67 4.53 -12.10
C ALA A 75 -13.03 4.62 -13.50
N LEU A 76 -11.79 5.13 -13.58
CA LEU A 76 -11.01 5.17 -14.82
C LEU A 76 -10.64 3.77 -15.36
N LEU A 77 -10.61 2.76 -14.48
CA LEU A 77 -10.32 1.38 -14.89
C LEU A 77 -11.55 0.64 -15.41
N THR A 78 -12.77 1.03 -15.01
CA THR A 78 -13.99 0.23 -15.22
C THR A 78 -14.48 0.24 -16.67
N GLY A 79 -14.08 1.25 -17.46
CA GLY A 79 -14.43 1.37 -18.89
C GLY A 79 -13.36 0.86 -19.86
N SER A 80 -12.22 0.36 -19.38
CA SER A 80 -11.07 0.08 -20.25
C SER A 80 -10.70 -1.40 -20.31
N ALA A 81 -11.27 -2.06 -21.31
CA ALA A 81 -11.07 -3.49 -21.57
C ALA A 81 -9.78 -3.82 -22.35
N LYS A 82 -9.12 -2.83 -22.97
CA LYS A 82 -7.90 -3.03 -23.79
C LYS A 82 -6.73 -2.21 -23.25
N GLY A 83 -5.59 -2.87 -23.06
CA GLY A 83 -4.41 -2.25 -22.47
C GLY A 83 -3.89 -1.07 -23.30
N SER A 84 -3.47 -0.01 -22.60
CA SER A 84 -2.75 1.17 -23.11
C SER A 84 -3.58 2.34 -23.65
N HIS A 85 -4.78 2.59 -23.14
CA HIS A 85 -5.36 3.93 -23.31
C HIS A 85 -4.59 4.96 -22.46
N PRO A 86 -4.36 6.17 -23.00
CA PRO A 86 -3.85 7.29 -22.21
C PRO A 86 -4.84 7.66 -21.12
N VAL A 87 -4.32 8.02 -19.95
CA VAL A 87 -5.12 8.47 -18.80
C VAL A 87 -4.66 9.87 -18.44
N ASP A 88 -5.59 10.81 -18.46
CA ASP A 88 -5.36 12.16 -18.02
C ASP A 88 -5.78 12.28 -16.55
N ILE A 89 -4.80 12.29 -15.66
CA ILE A 89 -5.01 12.54 -14.22
C ILE A 89 -4.95 14.05 -14.01
N THR A 90 -6.11 14.70 -14.16
CA THR A 90 -6.26 16.15 -14.02
C THR A 90 -7.23 16.51 -12.89
N GLY A 91 -7.04 17.68 -12.29
CA GLY A 91 -7.92 18.22 -11.25
C GLY A 91 -8.11 17.29 -10.04
N GLU A 92 -9.34 16.82 -9.85
CA GLU A 92 -9.76 15.96 -8.74
C GLU A 92 -9.02 14.61 -8.71
N LEU A 93 -8.65 14.07 -9.86
CA LEU A 93 -7.91 12.80 -9.95
C LEU A 93 -6.48 12.94 -9.41
N SER A 94 -5.85 14.10 -9.65
CA SER A 94 -4.51 14.39 -9.14
C SER A 94 -4.53 14.54 -7.62
N GLN A 95 -5.55 15.21 -7.09
CA GLN A 95 -5.76 15.31 -5.64
C GLN A 95 -5.98 13.94 -5.01
N ALA A 96 -6.79 13.08 -5.62
CA ALA A 96 -7.00 11.71 -5.14
C ALA A 96 -5.71 10.86 -5.18
N PHE A 97 -4.90 11.03 -6.22
CA PHE A 97 -3.61 10.37 -6.36
C PHE A 97 -2.62 10.80 -5.28
N GLU A 98 -2.51 12.11 -5.03
CA GLU A 98 -1.64 12.64 -3.99
C GLU A 98 -2.13 12.26 -2.59
N ALA A 99 -3.45 12.29 -2.35
CA ALA A 99 -4.04 11.82 -1.10
C ALA A 99 -3.73 10.34 -0.82
N CYS A 100 -3.70 9.48 -1.85
CA CYS A 100 -3.28 8.09 -1.70
C CYS A 100 -1.80 7.97 -1.28
N LYS A 101 -0.92 8.81 -1.85
CA LYS A 101 0.50 8.83 -1.48
C LYS A 101 0.70 9.34 -0.06
N GLU A 102 0.06 10.45 0.27
CA GLU A 102 0.08 11.08 1.59
C GLU A 102 -0.42 10.11 2.65
N GLY A 103 -1.56 9.43 2.41
CA GLY A 103 -2.12 8.46 3.34
C GLY A 103 -1.19 7.27 3.62
N LEU A 104 -0.34 6.90 2.66
CA LEU A 104 0.70 5.89 2.89
C LEU A 104 1.95 6.48 3.58
N CYS A 105 2.32 7.73 3.29
CA CYS A 105 3.42 8.39 4.00
C CYS A 105 3.07 8.59 5.49
N GLN A 106 1.81 8.87 5.78
CA GLN A 106 1.23 8.94 7.11
C GLN A 106 0.90 7.56 7.69
N ALA A 107 1.24 6.46 6.99
CA ALA A 107 0.93 5.10 7.41
C ALA A 107 1.34 4.87 8.87
N ALA A 108 0.31 4.69 9.70
CA ALA A 108 0.47 4.50 11.13
C ALA A 108 0.99 3.09 11.44
N LEU A 109 1.65 2.95 12.58
CA LEU A 109 1.98 1.65 13.15
C LEU A 109 0.69 0.83 13.33
N LEU A 110 0.60 -0.33 12.69
CA LEU A 110 -0.57 -1.20 12.80
C LEU A 110 -0.30 -2.23 13.90
N ALA A 111 -0.96 -2.03 15.03
CA ALA A 111 -0.82 -2.89 16.19
C ALA A 111 -1.33 -4.32 15.90
N HIS A 112 -0.73 -5.30 16.57
CA HIS A 112 -1.19 -6.69 16.43
C HIS A 112 -2.62 -6.85 16.97
N PRO A 113 -3.47 -7.67 16.31
CA PRO A 113 -4.79 -8.00 16.84
C PRO A 113 -4.65 -8.58 18.25
N LYS A 114 -5.36 -7.99 19.22
CA LYS A 114 -5.42 -8.54 20.56
C LYS A 114 -6.36 -9.75 20.54
N CYS A 115 -5.82 -10.92 20.88
CA CYS A 115 -6.57 -12.19 20.86
C CYS A 115 -7.79 -12.20 21.79
N ASN A 116 -7.82 -11.31 22.79
CA ASN A 116 -8.89 -11.17 23.79
C ASN A 116 -9.80 -9.94 23.56
N ALA A 117 -9.77 -9.30 22.39
CA ALA A 117 -10.69 -8.21 22.10
C ALA A 117 -12.13 -8.75 21.98
N SER A 118 -13.05 -8.23 22.79
CA SER A 118 -14.47 -8.54 22.67
C SER A 118 -14.99 -8.04 21.32
N TRP A 119 -15.59 -8.92 20.53
CA TRP A 119 -16.32 -8.55 19.33
C TRP A 119 -17.47 -7.63 19.73
N ARG A 120 -17.37 -6.33 19.40
CA ARG A 120 -18.50 -5.41 19.53
C ARG A 120 -19.39 -5.61 18.30
N TRP A 121 -20.57 -6.16 18.53
CA TRP A 121 -21.69 -6.22 17.58
C TRP A 121 -22.25 -4.81 17.34
#